data_AF-A0A0E3ZAM3-F1
#
_entry.id   AF-A0A0E3ZAM3-F1
#
_cell.length_a   1.000
_cell.length_b   1.000
_cell.length_c   1.000
_cell.angle_alpha   90.00
_cell.angle_beta   90.00
_cell.angle_gamma   90.00
#
_symmetry.space_group_name_H-M   'P 1'
#
loop_
_entity.id
_entity.type
_entity.pdbx_description
1 polymer ?
#
loop_
_entity_poly.entity_id
_entity_poly.type
_entity_poly.pdbx_seq_one_letter_code
_entity_poly.pdbx_strand_id
1 'polypeptide(L)'
;MKKLIMILMMMITFVGMATNKPKDNFDYDKYVGYYTYEGEESTSKKIEIRKLKNGKYILIDYTYMYGSGYNGKLPYFKLISKNGKFYDKDKIQYILKGDKLIMDYGNEKYAYKKDSKQEIEEFTSGEDYKIAKFYDGDSIQY
;
A
#
# COMPACT_ATOMS: atom_id res chain seq x y z
N MET A 1 39.17 -8.62 6.93
CA MET A 1 38.15 -8.83 5.88
C MET A 1 36.74 -8.94 6.48
N LYS A 2 36.13 -7.82 6.93
CA LYS A 2 34.76 -7.81 7.50
C LYS A 2 33.91 -6.57 7.16
N LYS A 3 34.40 -5.67 6.31
CA LYS A 3 33.72 -4.37 6.04
C LYS A 3 33.02 -4.28 4.68
N LEU A 4 33.27 -5.20 3.75
CA LEU A 4 32.70 -5.13 2.39
C LEU A 4 31.35 -5.86 2.22
N ILE A 5 30.99 -6.78 3.12
CA ILE A 5 29.73 -7.55 2.99
C ILE A 5 28.53 -6.79 3.60
N MET A 6 28.77 -5.86 4.53
CA MET A 6 27.69 -5.18 5.25
C MET A 6 26.96 -4.11 4.43
N ILE A 7 27.56 -3.65 3.32
CA ILE A 7 26.92 -2.70 2.40
C ILE A 7 26.05 -3.42 1.36
N LEU A 8 26.26 -4.73 1.15
CA LEU A 8 25.50 -5.51 0.18
C LEU A 8 24.09 -5.92 0.69
N MET A 9 23.84 -5.84 2.01
CA MET A 9 22.53 -6.20 2.60
C MET A 9 21.50 -5.06 2.62
N MET A 10 21.82 -3.87 2.11
CA MET A 10 20.90 -2.72 2.16
C MET A 10 20.56 -2.12 0.78
N MET A 11 20.68 -2.94 -0.27
CA MET A 11 20.04 -2.68 -1.57
C MET A 11 19.12 -3.84 -1.94
N ILE A 12 18.08 -4.06 -1.14
CA ILE A 12 16.89 -4.75 -1.65
C ILE A 12 16.04 -3.70 -2.37
N THR A 13 16.55 -3.17 -3.47
CA THR A 13 15.71 -2.63 -4.53
C THR A 13 14.97 -3.82 -5.12
N PHE A 14 13.67 -3.92 -4.82
CA PHE A 14 12.76 -4.95 -5.30
C PHE A 14 12.66 -4.90 -6.84
N VAL A 15 13.63 -5.49 -7.54
CA VAL A 15 13.60 -5.72 -8.99
C VAL A 15 12.83 -7.01 -9.34
N GLY A 16 12.42 -7.80 -8.34
CA GLY A 16 11.88 -9.15 -8.53
C GLY A 16 10.36 -9.34 -8.60
N MET A 17 9.53 -8.29 -8.58
CA MET A 17 8.05 -8.42 -8.64
C MET A 17 7.46 -8.01 -10.00
N ALA A 18 8.23 -8.07 -11.09
CA ALA A 18 7.84 -7.47 -12.37
C ALA A 18 6.91 -8.32 -13.26
N THR A 19 6.64 -9.59 -12.94
CA THR A 19 5.93 -10.49 -13.88
C THR A 19 4.41 -10.50 -13.75
N ASN A 20 3.83 -10.09 -12.62
CA ASN A 20 2.36 -10.15 -12.36
C ASN A 20 1.78 -8.82 -11.85
N LYS A 21 2.38 -7.68 -12.19
CA LYS A 21 1.87 -6.38 -11.74
C LYS A 21 0.58 -6.01 -12.49
N PRO A 22 -0.40 -5.39 -11.81
CA PRO A 22 -1.56 -4.84 -12.50
C PRO A 22 -1.07 -3.78 -13.49
N LYS A 23 -1.82 -3.56 -14.55
CA LYS A 23 -1.49 -2.49 -15.51
C LYS A 23 -1.77 -1.14 -14.85
N ASP A 24 -0.77 -0.64 -14.13
CA ASP A 24 -0.79 0.67 -13.51
C ASP A 24 0.12 1.66 -14.23
N ASN A 25 -0.25 2.93 -14.20
CA ASN A 25 0.49 4.01 -14.85
C ASN A 25 1.40 4.75 -13.86
N PHE A 26 1.74 4.13 -12.72
CA PHE A 26 2.54 4.79 -11.70
C PHE A 26 4.03 4.59 -11.97
N ASP A 27 4.76 5.70 -12.04
CA ASP A 27 6.22 5.65 -11.97
C ASP A 27 6.67 5.82 -10.51
N TYR A 28 7.11 4.73 -9.88
CA TYR A 28 7.48 4.71 -8.46
C TYR A 28 8.95 4.44 -8.20
N ASP A 29 9.49 5.22 -7.25
CA ASP A 29 10.88 5.17 -6.78
C ASP A 29 11.06 4.04 -5.77
N LYS A 30 10.08 3.91 -4.86
CA LYS A 30 10.19 2.97 -3.76
C LYS A 30 8.82 2.50 -3.30
N TYR A 31 8.72 1.20 -3.08
CA TYR A 31 7.60 0.58 -2.40
C TYR A 31 7.73 0.78 -0.87
N VAL A 32 6.65 1.23 -0.20
CA VAL A 32 6.69 1.60 1.23
C VAL A 32 6.12 0.49 2.11
N GLY A 33 5.01 -0.14 1.72
CA GLY A 33 4.46 -1.29 2.45
C GLY A 33 3.05 -1.71 2.02
N TYR A 34 2.70 -2.96 2.33
CA TYR A 34 1.39 -3.60 2.26
C TYR A 34 1.05 -3.90 3.71
N TYR A 35 -0.19 -3.61 4.10
CA TYR A 35 -0.61 -3.70 5.47
C TYR A 35 -2.00 -4.34 5.54
N THR A 36 -2.14 -5.37 6.38
CA THR A 36 -3.39 -6.08 6.62
C THR A 36 -3.98 -5.67 7.97
N TYR A 37 -5.28 -5.37 7.99
CA TYR A 37 -6.00 -4.96 9.20
C TYR A 37 -5.99 -6.04 10.29
N GLU A 38 -5.80 -5.65 11.55
CA GLU A 38 -5.66 -6.55 12.71
C GLU A 38 -6.97 -6.73 13.53
N GLY A 39 -8.12 -6.19 13.11
CA GLY A 39 -9.38 -6.24 13.89
C GLY A 39 -10.19 -7.55 13.76
N GLU A 40 -11.28 -7.64 14.53
CA GLU A 40 -12.11 -8.87 14.68
C GLU A 40 -12.89 -9.26 13.41
N GLU A 41 -13.29 -8.29 12.59
CA GLU A 41 -13.90 -8.57 11.29
C GLU A 41 -12.80 -8.80 10.23
N SER A 42 -12.37 -10.05 10.10
CA SER A 42 -11.38 -10.53 9.12
C SER A 42 -11.87 -10.50 7.66
N THR A 43 -12.65 -9.49 7.28
CA THR A 43 -12.63 -9.07 5.88
C THR A 43 -11.25 -8.50 5.61
N SER A 44 -10.60 -8.98 4.55
CA SER A 44 -9.18 -8.77 4.23
C SER A 44 -8.85 -7.32 3.86
N LYS A 45 -9.19 -6.34 4.71
CA LYS A 45 -8.90 -4.92 4.53
C LYS A 45 -7.39 -4.77 4.45
N LYS A 46 -6.90 -4.61 3.23
CA LYS A 46 -5.49 -4.49 2.91
C LYS A 46 -5.27 -3.14 2.27
N ILE A 47 -4.21 -2.47 2.70
CA ILE A 47 -3.82 -1.17 2.15
C ILE A 47 -2.38 -1.23 1.71
N GLU A 48 -2.07 -0.50 0.64
CA GLU A 48 -0.71 -0.31 0.16
C GLU A 48 -0.35 1.16 0.14
N ILE A 49 0.88 1.47 0.56
CA ILE A 49 1.48 2.78 0.40
C ILE A 49 2.65 2.67 -0.59
N ARG A 50 2.64 3.55 -1.61
CA ARG A 50 3.72 3.68 -2.60
C ARG A 50 4.33 5.07 -2.57
N LYS A 51 5.65 5.16 -2.80
CA LYS A 51 6.35 6.43 -3.05
C LYS A 51 6.67 6.53 -4.55
N LEU A 52 6.09 7.54 -5.19
CA LEU A 52 6.27 7.86 -6.59
C LEU A 52 7.65 8.49 -6.85
N LYS A 53 8.17 8.42 -8.09
CA LYS A 53 9.47 9.02 -8.46
C LYS A 53 9.55 10.53 -8.29
N ASN A 54 8.42 11.21 -8.42
CA ASN A 54 8.29 12.63 -8.14
C ASN A 54 8.24 12.97 -6.63
N GLY A 55 8.48 11.99 -5.75
CA GLY A 55 8.50 12.16 -4.30
C GLY A 55 7.11 12.16 -3.63
N LYS A 56 6.02 12.09 -4.40
CA LYS A 56 4.65 11.99 -3.87
C LYS A 56 4.35 10.60 -3.33
N TYR A 57 3.38 10.50 -2.44
CA TYR A 57 2.92 9.24 -1.89
C TYR A 57 1.47 8.99 -2.32
N ILE A 58 1.13 7.72 -2.50
CA ILE A 58 -0.26 7.29 -2.74
C ILE A 58 -0.61 6.13 -1.81
N LEU A 59 -1.90 6.05 -1.48
CA LEU A 59 -2.53 4.93 -0.81
C LEU A 59 -3.44 4.19 -1.78
N ILE A 60 -3.40 2.87 -1.78
CA ILE A 60 -4.35 2.02 -2.48
C ILE A 60 -5.11 1.22 -1.43
N ASP A 61 -6.44 1.35 -1.43
CA ASP A 61 -7.31 0.60 -0.52
C ASP A 61 -7.91 -0.61 -1.26
N TYR A 62 -7.45 -1.80 -0.89
CA TYR A 62 -7.90 -3.05 -1.49
C TYR A 62 -9.19 -3.58 -0.88
N THR A 63 -9.79 -2.89 0.12
CA THR A 63 -11.12 -3.25 0.63
C THR A 63 -12.15 -3.36 -0.51
N TYR A 64 -12.02 -2.52 -1.55
CA TYR A 64 -12.89 -2.53 -2.72
C TYR A 64 -12.69 -3.72 -3.68
N MET A 65 -11.66 -4.55 -3.48
CA MET A 65 -11.51 -5.82 -4.20
C MET A 65 -12.44 -6.91 -3.67
N TYR A 66 -12.78 -6.86 -2.38
CA TYR A 66 -13.46 -7.95 -1.70
C TYR A 66 -14.98 -7.77 -1.79
N GLY A 67 -15.58 -8.26 -2.89
CA GLY A 67 -17.03 -8.29 -3.07
C GLY A 67 -17.46 -8.79 -4.44
N SER A 68 -18.71 -9.28 -4.56
CA SER A 68 -19.28 -9.84 -5.80
C SER A 68 -19.42 -8.83 -6.97
N GLY A 69 -19.16 -7.55 -6.72
CA GLY A 69 -19.23 -6.47 -7.71
C GLY A 69 -17.88 -5.93 -8.19
N TYR A 70 -16.75 -6.49 -7.75
CA TYR A 70 -15.43 -6.01 -8.20
C TYR A 70 -15.23 -6.28 -9.70
N ASN A 71 -14.93 -5.22 -10.45
CA ASN A 71 -14.80 -5.27 -11.91
C ASN A 71 -13.38 -4.94 -12.40
N GLY A 72 -12.38 -5.10 -11.52
CA GLY A 72 -11.00 -4.74 -11.83
C GLY A 72 -10.69 -3.24 -11.68
N LYS A 73 -11.53 -2.42 -11.06
CA LYS A 73 -11.25 -0.99 -10.82
C LYS A 73 -11.04 -0.70 -9.34
N LEU A 74 -9.91 -0.09 -8.99
CA LEU A 74 -9.57 0.27 -7.62
C LEU A 74 -9.17 1.73 -7.46
N PRO A 75 -9.62 2.41 -6.40
CA PRO A 75 -9.19 3.77 -6.13
C PRO A 75 -7.76 3.80 -5.61
N TYR A 76 -7.05 4.86 -5.95
CA TYR A 76 -5.90 5.33 -5.18
C TYR A 76 -6.15 6.75 -4.67
N PHE A 77 -5.53 7.09 -3.54
CA PHE A 77 -5.65 8.38 -2.89
C PHE A 77 -4.28 9.03 -2.76
N LYS A 78 -4.17 10.33 -3.05
CA LYS A 78 -2.91 11.05 -2.87
C LYS A 78 -2.67 11.31 -1.40
N LEU A 79 -1.45 11.05 -0.96
CA LEU A 79 -1.02 11.27 0.41
C LEU A 79 -0.10 12.49 0.52
N ILE A 80 -0.40 13.35 1.49
CA ILE A 80 0.46 14.44 1.93
C ILE A 80 1.34 13.91 3.06
N SER A 81 2.66 13.94 2.87
CA SER A 81 3.62 13.57 3.91
C SER A 81 3.98 14.79 4.76
N LYS A 82 3.84 14.69 6.09
CA LYS A 82 4.22 15.74 7.04
C LYS A 82 4.72 15.11 8.34
N ASN A 83 5.98 15.42 8.71
CA ASN A 83 6.61 14.98 9.96
C ASN A 83 6.51 13.46 10.21
N GLY A 84 6.76 12.65 9.18
CA GLY A 84 6.71 11.18 9.27
C GLY A 84 5.31 10.58 9.31
N LYS A 85 4.26 11.38 9.07
CA LYS A 85 2.87 10.95 8.94
C LYS A 85 2.37 11.21 7.53
N PHE A 86 1.36 10.44 7.10
CA PHE A 86 0.66 10.67 5.85
C PHE A 86 -0.78 11.09 6.12
N TYR A 87 -1.32 11.90 5.22
CA TYR A 87 -2.70 12.39 5.28
C TYR A 87 -3.32 12.28 3.90
N ASP A 88 -4.54 11.78 3.81
CA ASP A 88 -5.32 11.86 2.57
C ASP A 88 -6.08 13.19 2.46
N LYS A 89 -6.91 13.32 1.42
CA LYS A 89 -7.73 14.52 1.16
C LYS A 89 -8.71 14.83 2.29
N ASP A 90 -9.19 13.81 2.98
CA ASP A 90 -10.18 13.88 4.05
C ASP A 90 -9.52 14.10 5.42
N LYS A 91 -8.19 14.33 5.43
CA LYS A 91 -7.34 14.56 6.61
C LYS A 91 -7.24 13.34 7.53
N ILE A 92 -7.59 12.16 7.05
CA ILE A 92 -7.37 10.90 7.78
C ILE A 92 -5.87 10.69 7.89
N GLN A 93 -5.42 10.34 9.08
CA GLN A 93 -3.99 10.27 9.39
C GLN A 93 -3.50 8.81 9.35
N TYR A 94 -2.41 8.59 8.64
CA TYR A 94 -1.73 7.29 8.52
C TYR A 94 -0.33 7.40 9.15
N ILE A 95 -0.09 6.63 10.20
CA ILE A 95 1.14 6.69 11.01
C ILE A 95 1.89 5.37 10.87
N LEU A 96 3.08 5.41 10.30
CA LEU A 96 3.99 4.27 10.29
C LEU A 96 4.69 4.16 11.65
N LYS A 97 4.51 3.03 12.33
CA LYS A 97 5.15 2.71 13.61
C LYS A 97 5.78 1.32 13.54
N GLY A 98 7.07 1.27 13.17
CA GLY A 98 7.79 0.00 13.02
C GLY A 98 7.18 -0.87 11.92
N ASP A 99 6.67 -2.04 12.32
CA ASP A 99 5.97 -3.00 11.49
C ASP A 99 4.44 -2.79 11.47
N LYS A 100 3.94 -1.68 12.02
CA LYS A 100 2.52 -1.34 11.99
C LYS A 100 2.24 -0.07 11.22
N LEU A 101 1.03 0.00 10.69
CA LEU A 101 0.40 1.21 10.18
C LEU A 101 -0.85 1.48 11.01
N ILE A 102 -0.94 2.68 11.58
CA ILE A 102 -2.11 3.14 12.32
C ILE A 102 -2.87 4.14 11.45
N MET A 103 -4.11 3.81 11.10
CA MET A 103 -5.06 4.76 10.52
C MET A 103 -5.86 5.40 11.65
N ASP A 104 -5.84 6.72 11.72
CA ASP A 104 -6.48 7.53 12.74
C ASP A 104 -7.57 8.38 12.08
N TYR A 105 -8.82 8.01 12.36
CA TYR A 105 -10.04 8.64 11.87
C TYR A 105 -10.60 9.65 12.90
N GLY A 106 -9.74 10.16 13.80
CA GLY A 106 -10.11 11.09 14.88
C GLY A 106 -10.69 10.36 16.09
N ASN A 107 -11.90 9.83 15.96
CA ASN A 107 -12.58 9.11 17.05
C ASN A 107 -12.24 7.62 17.10
N GLU A 108 -11.74 7.07 15.99
CA GLU A 108 -11.44 5.65 15.85
C GLU A 108 -10.03 5.46 15.32
N LYS A 109 -9.37 4.39 15.79
CA LYS A 109 -8.04 4.01 15.33
C LYS A 109 -8.03 2.57 14.89
N TYR A 110 -7.47 2.36 13.71
CA TYR A 110 -7.38 1.06 13.06
C TYR A 110 -5.89 0.70 12.94
N ALA A 111 -5.53 -0.45 13.48
CA ALA A 111 -4.17 -0.98 13.40
C ALA A 111 -4.07 -1.99 12.25
N TYR A 112 -3.01 -1.85 11.47
CA TYR A 112 -2.66 -2.76 10.39
C TYR A 112 -1.26 -3.29 10.63
N LYS A 113 -1.10 -4.61 10.46
CA LYS A 113 0.19 -5.30 10.47
C LYS A 113 0.83 -5.14 9.09
N LYS A 114 2.12 -4.85 9.04
CA LYS A 114 2.90 -4.91 7.80
C LYS A 114 3.01 -6.35 7.34
N ASP A 115 2.74 -6.56 6.06
CA ASP A 115 2.80 -7.89 5.46
C ASP A 115 4.25 -8.35 5.25
N SER A 116 4.48 -9.63 5.48
CA SER A 116 5.70 -10.34 5.13
C SER A 116 5.81 -10.50 3.61
N LYS A 117 7.02 -10.84 3.13
CA LYS A 117 7.26 -11.08 1.71
C LYS A 117 6.32 -12.15 1.13
N GLN A 118 6.12 -13.24 1.86
CA GLN A 118 5.26 -14.34 1.42
C GLN A 118 3.79 -13.89 1.30
N GLU A 119 3.27 -13.17 2.30
CA GLU A 119 1.89 -12.65 2.27
C GLU A 119 1.65 -11.69 1.10
N ILE A 120 2.67 -10.90 0.73
CA ILE A 120 2.63 -10.01 -0.42
C ILE A 120 2.61 -10.82 -1.72
N GLU A 121 3.47 -11.84 -1.84
CA GLU A 121 3.53 -12.70 -3.02
C GLU A 121 2.22 -13.45 -3.23
N GLU A 122 1.65 -14.03 -2.17
CA GLU A 122 0.35 -14.69 -2.20
C GLU A 122 -0.75 -13.73 -2.66
N PHE A 123 -0.86 -12.55 -2.04
CA PHE A 123 -1.87 -11.54 -2.41
C PHE A 123 -1.73 -11.08 -3.86
N THR A 124 -0.52 -10.72 -4.27
CA THR A 124 -0.26 -10.16 -5.62
C THR A 124 -0.27 -11.22 -6.73
N SER A 125 -0.30 -12.50 -6.38
CA SER A 125 -0.47 -13.60 -7.35
C SER A 125 -1.92 -13.86 -7.75
N GLY A 126 -2.89 -13.30 -7.01
CA GLY A 126 -4.32 -13.48 -7.25
C GLY A 126 -4.81 -12.80 -8.53
N GLU A 127 -5.83 -13.40 -9.17
CA GLU A 127 -6.39 -12.87 -10.43
C GLU A 127 -7.00 -11.48 -10.26
N ASP A 128 -7.71 -11.24 -9.16
CA ASP A 128 -8.32 -9.93 -8.87
C ASP A 128 -7.28 -8.80 -8.83
N TYR A 129 -6.07 -9.12 -8.33
CA TYR A 129 -4.96 -8.17 -8.30
C TYR A 129 -4.40 -7.97 -9.72
N LYS A 130 -4.17 -9.03 -10.49
CA LYS A 130 -3.63 -8.95 -11.86
C LYS A 130 -4.50 -8.12 -12.81
N ILE A 131 -5.82 -8.22 -12.69
CA ILE A 131 -6.77 -7.48 -13.54
C ILE A 131 -7.01 -6.04 -13.06
N ALA A 132 -6.47 -5.66 -11.90
CA ALA A 132 -6.73 -4.35 -11.31
C ALA A 132 -6.23 -3.20 -12.19
N LYS A 133 -7.04 -2.15 -12.25
CA LYS A 133 -6.77 -0.86 -12.89
C LYS A 133 -7.05 0.22 -11.87
N PHE A 134 -6.06 1.08 -11.64
CA PHE A 134 -6.17 2.12 -10.63
C PHE A 134 -6.73 3.42 -11.21
N TYR A 135 -7.60 4.07 -10.47
CA TYR A 135 -8.18 5.37 -10.80
C TYR A 135 -8.05 6.35 -9.64
N ASP A 136 -8.08 7.65 -9.94
CA ASP A 136 -7.91 8.72 -8.94
C ASP A 136 -9.16 8.83 -8.05
N GLY A 137 -9.08 8.25 -6.85
CA GLY A 137 -10.14 8.29 -5.84
C GLY A 137 -10.33 9.67 -5.21
N ASP A 138 -9.38 10.59 -5.39
CA ASP A 138 -9.56 11.96 -4.92
C ASP A 138 -10.60 12.71 -5.78
N SER A 139 -10.73 12.32 -7.05
CA SER A 139 -11.56 12.99 -8.06
C SER A 139 -13.03 12.57 -8.09
N ILE A 140 -13.40 11.52 -7.36
CA ILE A 140 -14.80 11.07 -7.30
C ILE A 140 -15.57 11.99 -6.35
N GLN A 141 -16.54 12.70 -6.91
CA GLN A 141 -17.63 13.31 -6.16
C GLN A 141 -18.73 12.25 -5.99
N TYR A 142 -19.11 11.96 -4.75
CA TYR A 142 -20.26 11.12 -4.41
C TYR A 142 -21.55 11.91 -4.51
#